data_AF-A0A1I0VE91-F1
#
_entry.id   AF-A0A1I0VE91-F1
#
_cell.length_a   1.000
_cell.length_b   1.000
_cell.length_c   1.000
_cell.angle_alpha   90.00
_cell.angle_beta   90.00
_cell.angle_gamma   90.00
#
_symmetry.space_group_name_H-M   'P 1'
#
loop_
_entity.id
_entity.type
_entity.pdbx_description
1 polymer ?
#
loop_
_entity_poly.entity_id
_entity_poly.type
_entity_poly.pdbx_seq_one_letter_code
_entity_poly.pdbx_strand_id
1 'polypeptide(L)'
;MQTNLTRIREQTIKLFDTTPLIPRKAIENMGAASHPFANSIFFYHRNGQKWLDISTPNSYAFYRHLILDRINSLSLSFIYDMILDDYKLTWFQLCKDYMSREDFAYYLKHSWLDEEDPNQDPTVDREEVLRYFRQADKRCLMNPSDLAYYQNLPHTLTIYRGVSPHRAKYGLSWTADQDMAMWFKKRYESGSQGQLLTAVISKKHVLAYIDERNEHELIVDVFKIQSQIYPVT
;
A
#
# COMPACT_ATOMS: atom_id res chain seq x y z
N MET A 1 -4.02 -6.15 -22.78
CA MET A 1 -4.19 -4.69 -22.94
C MET A 1 -2.86 -4.04 -22.64
N GLN A 2 -2.46 -3.04 -23.42
CA GLN A 2 -1.27 -2.22 -23.09
C GLN A 2 -1.69 -1.11 -22.13
N THR A 3 -0.77 -0.69 -21.26
CA THR A 3 -1.00 0.40 -20.32
C THR A 3 -1.30 1.71 -21.04
N ASN A 4 -2.42 2.34 -20.68
CA ASN A 4 -2.82 3.64 -21.18
C ASN A 4 -2.31 4.74 -20.25
N LEU A 5 -1.06 5.15 -20.48
CA LEU A 5 -0.39 6.16 -19.67
C LEU A 5 -1.10 7.52 -19.68
N THR A 6 -1.76 7.89 -20.78
CA THR A 6 -2.56 9.13 -20.86
C THR A 6 -3.68 9.12 -19.83
N ARG A 7 -4.44 8.02 -19.73
CA ARG A 7 -5.51 7.89 -18.72
C ARG A 7 -4.96 7.85 -17.30
N ILE A 8 -3.83 7.20 -17.08
CA ILE A 8 -3.18 7.18 -15.76
C ILE A 8 -2.77 8.60 -15.33
N ARG A 9 -2.23 9.43 -16.25
CA ARG A 9 -1.93 10.83 -15.98
C ARG A 9 -3.18 11.61 -15.59
N GLU A 10 -4.28 11.44 -16.31
CA GLU A 10 -5.56 12.07 -15.98
C GLU A 10 -6.04 11.71 -14.56
N GLN A 11 -5.97 10.43 -14.18
CA GLN A 11 -6.34 9.98 -12.83
C GLN A 11 -5.37 10.47 -11.75
N THR A 12 -4.08 10.56 -12.06
CA THR A 12 -3.06 11.07 -11.14
C THR A 12 -3.24 12.57 -10.89
N ILE A 13 -3.54 13.35 -11.93
CA ILE A 13 -3.88 14.78 -11.81
C ILE A 13 -5.18 14.94 -11.02
N LYS A 14 -6.18 14.08 -11.25
CA LYS A 14 -7.42 14.08 -10.47
C LYS A 14 -7.14 13.85 -8.98
N LEU A 15 -6.31 12.86 -8.62
CA LEU A 15 -5.89 12.59 -7.25
C LEU A 15 -5.25 13.84 -6.60
N PHE A 16 -4.38 14.54 -7.34
CA PHE A 16 -3.80 15.80 -6.89
C PHE A 16 -4.90 16.84 -6.62
N ASP A 17 -5.77 17.10 -7.60
CA ASP A 17 -6.72 18.21 -7.55
C ASP A 17 -7.87 18.02 -6.57
N THR A 18 -8.30 16.77 -6.35
CA THR A 18 -9.42 16.47 -5.44
C THR A 18 -8.99 16.35 -3.99
N THR A 19 -7.69 16.26 -3.71
CA THR A 19 -7.18 16.13 -2.35
C THR A 19 -6.66 17.46 -1.84
N PRO A 20 -7.30 18.06 -0.82
CA PRO A 20 -6.81 19.33 -0.28
C PRO A 20 -5.45 19.14 0.41
N LEU A 21 -4.58 20.15 0.32
CA LEU A 21 -3.39 20.24 1.17
C LEU A 21 -3.82 20.59 2.60
N ILE A 22 -3.69 19.64 3.53
CA ILE A 22 -4.09 19.85 4.93
C ILE A 22 -2.83 19.97 5.81
N PRO A 23 -2.53 21.15 6.37
CA PRO A 23 -1.46 21.28 7.39
C PRO A 23 -1.78 20.43 8.63
N ARG A 24 -0.85 19.58 9.06
CA ARG A 24 -1.01 18.78 10.27
C ARG A 24 -0.65 19.63 11.49
N LYS A 25 -1.66 20.02 12.26
CA LYS A 25 -1.54 20.85 13.48
C LYS A 25 -0.81 20.16 14.65
N ALA A 26 -0.50 18.87 14.55
CA ALA A 26 0.03 18.08 15.65
C ALA A 26 1.38 18.60 16.19
N ILE A 27 2.13 19.40 15.42
CA ILE A 27 3.31 20.09 15.91
C ILE A 27 3.32 21.52 15.34
N GLU A 28 2.99 22.51 16.18
CA GLU A 28 3.18 23.92 15.85
C GLU A 28 4.64 24.15 15.42
N ASN A 29 4.84 24.86 14.31
CA ASN A 29 6.15 25.23 13.74
C ASN A 29 6.95 24.14 12.99
N MET A 30 6.41 22.93 12.74
CA MET A 30 7.13 21.91 11.95
C MET A 30 6.65 21.74 10.50
N GLY A 31 5.63 22.49 10.07
CA GLY A 31 5.23 22.56 8.65
C GLY A 31 4.76 21.25 8.03
N ALA A 32 4.37 20.23 8.81
CA ALA A 32 3.87 18.97 8.28
C ALA A 32 2.54 19.18 7.53
N ALA A 33 2.33 18.41 6.46
CA ALA A 33 1.11 18.45 5.65
C ALA A 33 0.63 17.04 5.27
N SER A 34 -0.62 16.93 4.88
CA SER A 34 -1.22 15.75 4.28
C SER A 34 -1.69 16.09 2.88
N HIS A 35 -1.08 15.46 1.87
CA HIS A 35 -1.44 15.56 0.46
C HIS A 35 -0.73 14.42 -0.31
N PRO A 36 -1.27 13.87 -1.42
CA PRO A 36 -0.68 12.73 -2.12
C PRO A 36 0.74 12.97 -2.66
N PHE A 37 1.17 14.23 -2.76
CA PHE A 37 2.47 14.65 -3.30
C PHE A 37 3.32 15.48 -2.31
N ALA A 38 2.82 15.74 -1.10
CA ALA A 38 3.50 16.60 -0.13
C ALA A 38 3.20 16.21 1.32
N ASN A 39 4.26 15.93 2.08
CA ASN A 39 4.23 15.70 3.52
C ASN A 39 4.59 16.95 4.34
N SER A 40 4.88 18.05 3.65
CA SER A 40 5.26 19.34 4.24
C SER A 40 4.73 20.50 3.41
N ILE A 41 4.38 21.60 4.07
CA ILE A 41 4.08 22.89 3.43
C ILE A 41 5.35 23.59 2.94
N PHE A 42 6.54 23.15 3.35
CA PHE A 42 7.80 23.69 2.88
C PHE A 42 8.31 22.90 1.68
N PHE A 43 8.31 23.53 0.50
CA PHE A 43 8.80 22.94 -0.74
C PHE A 43 10.04 23.68 -1.23
N TYR A 44 11.14 22.96 -1.44
CA TYR A 44 12.36 23.55 -2.01
C TYR A 44 12.32 23.51 -3.54
N HIS A 45 12.15 24.66 -4.16
CA HIS A 45 12.22 24.80 -5.60
C HIS A 45 13.69 24.90 -6.06
N ARG A 46 14.25 23.78 -6.52
CA ARG A 46 15.67 23.66 -6.92
C ARG A 46 16.13 24.70 -7.96
N ASN A 47 15.35 24.90 -9.03
CA ASN A 47 15.77 25.80 -10.12
C ASN A 47 15.78 27.27 -9.70
N GLY A 48 14.86 27.67 -8.83
CA GLY A 48 14.82 29.03 -8.26
C GLY A 48 15.61 29.16 -6.96
N GLN A 49 16.26 28.08 -6.50
CA GLN A 49 17.04 27.99 -5.26
C GLN A 49 16.34 28.60 -4.04
N LYS A 50 15.04 28.40 -3.90
CA LYS A 50 14.22 29.02 -2.84
C LYS A 50 13.27 28.04 -2.17
N TRP A 51 13.00 28.28 -0.90
CA TRP A 51 11.91 27.63 -0.16
C TRP A 51 10.59 28.35 -0.45
N LEU A 52 9.54 27.56 -0.65
CA LEU A 52 8.17 28.01 -0.82
C LEU A 52 7.31 27.46 0.32
N ASP A 53 6.42 28.31 0.82
CA ASP A 53 5.32 27.88 1.69
C ASP A 53 4.09 27.61 0.81
N ILE A 54 3.87 26.33 0.47
CA ILE A 54 2.78 25.87 -0.39
C ILE A 54 1.42 25.88 0.30
N SER A 55 1.31 26.34 1.56
CA SER A 55 0.02 26.66 2.16
C SER A 55 -0.56 27.98 1.63
N THR A 56 0.26 28.82 1.00
CA THR A 56 -0.18 30.09 0.39
C THR A 56 -0.72 29.87 -1.04
N PRO A 57 -1.81 30.55 -1.47
CA PRO A 57 -2.42 30.30 -2.77
C PRO A 57 -1.47 30.42 -3.97
N ASN A 58 -0.62 31.44 -4.00
CA ASN A 58 0.31 31.67 -5.11
C ASN A 58 1.40 30.58 -5.18
N SER A 59 1.96 30.20 -4.02
CA SER A 59 2.97 29.14 -3.96
C SER A 59 2.37 27.77 -4.27
N TYR A 60 1.13 27.51 -3.82
CA TYR A 60 0.40 26.29 -4.15
C TYR A 60 0.12 26.19 -5.66
N ALA A 61 -0.35 27.27 -6.29
CA ALA A 61 -0.58 27.31 -7.74
C ALA A 61 0.71 27.02 -8.53
N PHE A 62 1.84 27.59 -8.10
CA PHE A 62 3.15 27.32 -8.69
C PHE A 62 3.60 25.87 -8.46
N TYR A 63 3.48 25.35 -7.24
CA TYR A 63 3.79 23.96 -6.90
C TYR A 63 2.96 22.98 -7.72
N ARG A 64 1.64 23.21 -7.82
CA ARG A 64 0.73 22.42 -8.66
C ARG A 64 1.20 22.39 -10.11
N HIS A 65 1.54 23.53 -10.70
CA HIS A 65 2.04 23.58 -12.07
C HIS A 65 3.28 22.68 -12.25
N LEU A 66 4.26 22.76 -11.34
CA LEU A 66 5.46 21.92 -11.39
C LEU A 66 5.15 20.42 -11.28
N ILE A 67 4.22 20.04 -10.40
CA ILE A 67 3.83 18.63 -10.23
C ILE A 67 3.09 18.12 -11.47
N LEU A 68 2.18 18.91 -12.04
CA LEU A 68 1.43 18.51 -13.24
C LEU A 68 2.35 18.37 -14.45
N ASP A 69 3.32 19.28 -14.62
CA ASP A 69 4.31 19.18 -15.69
C ASP A 69 5.12 17.89 -15.58
N ARG A 70 5.53 17.53 -14.34
CA ARG A 70 6.21 16.27 -14.06
C ARG A 70 5.34 15.06 -14.41
N ILE A 71 4.09 15.01 -13.94
CA ILE A 71 3.15 13.92 -14.25
C ILE A 71 3.00 13.74 -15.77
N ASN A 72 2.93 14.84 -16.52
CA ASN A 72 2.78 14.80 -17.97
C ASN A 72 4.05 14.35 -18.72
N SER A 73 5.23 14.63 -18.18
CA SER A 73 6.52 14.33 -18.83
C SER A 73 7.14 12.98 -18.46
N LEU A 74 6.83 12.43 -17.27
CA LEU A 74 7.54 11.28 -16.71
C LEU A 74 6.95 9.94 -17.15
N SER A 75 7.74 8.88 -16.98
CA SER A 75 7.29 7.49 -17.15
C SER A 75 6.37 7.08 -16.01
N LEU A 76 5.64 5.96 -16.17
CA LEU A 76 4.73 5.44 -15.16
C LEU A 76 5.40 5.21 -13.80
N SER A 77 6.60 4.62 -13.79
CA SER A 77 7.36 4.38 -12.56
C SER A 77 7.68 5.67 -11.82
N PHE A 78 8.15 6.70 -12.53
CA PHE A 78 8.45 7.98 -11.92
C PHE A 78 7.20 8.76 -11.49
N ILE A 79 6.05 8.54 -12.15
CA ILE A 79 4.76 9.08 -11.68
C ILE A 79 4.38 8.42 -10.36
N TYR A 80 4.52 7.10 -10.26
CA TYR A 80 4.26 6.35 -9.03
C TYR A 80 5.16 6.80 -7.87
N ASP A 81 6.47 6.96 -8.12
CA ASP A 81 7.44 7.39 -7.11
C ASP A 81 7.20 8.81 -6.55
N MET A 82 6.44 9.64 -7.27
CA MET A 82 6.05 10.96 -6.78
C MET A 82 4.94 10.93 -5.73
N ILE A 83 4.23 9.81 -5.62
CA ILE A 83 3.07 9.65 -4.76
C ILE A 83 3.55 9.15 -3.40
N LEU A 84 3.11 9.81 -2.34
CA LEU A 84 3.42 9.41 -0.98
C LEU A 84 2.74 8.09 -0.63
N ASP A 85 3.41 7.32 0.23
CA ASP A 85 3.06 5.94 0.50
C ASP A 85 1.59 5.76 0.93
N ASP A 86 1.10 6.60 1.85
CA ASP A 86 -0.30 6.62 2.33
C ASP A 86 -1.40 6.77 1.26
N TYR A 87 -1.04 7.00 -0.01
CA TYR A 87 -1.99 7.21 -1.12
C TYR A 87 -1.81 6.21 -2.27
N LYS A 88 -0.91 5.22 -2.14
CA LYS A 88 -0.55 4.35 -3.26
C LYS A 88 -1.68 3.36 -3.62
N LEU A 89 -2.40 2.78 -2.66
CA LEU A 89 -3.60 1.97 -2.93
C LEU A 89 -4.71 2.81 -3.52
N THR A 90 -4.92 4.03 -3.00
CA THR A 90 -5.89 4.97 -3.56
C THR A 90 -5.55 5.30 -5.02
N TRP A 91 -4.29 5.60 -5.32
CA TRP A 91 -3.84 5.83 -6.70
C TRP A 91 -4.01 4.59 -7.58
N PHE A 92 -3.66 3.41 -7.06
CA PHE A 92 -3.85 2.14 -7.77
C PHE A 92 -5.32 1.93 -8.10
N GLN A 93 -6.25 2.13 -7.15
CA GLN A 93 -7.69 1.99 -7.35
C GLN A 93 -8.19 2.88 -8.51
N LEU A 94 -7.69 4.11 -8.61
CA LEU A 94 -8.04 5.04 -9.70
C LEU A 94 -7.47 4.61 -11.06
N CYS A 95 -6.27 4.01 -11.06
CA CYS A 95 -5.50 3.78 -12.30
C CYS A 95 -5.60 2.35 -12.86
N LYS A 96 -6.00 1.36 -12.03
CA LYS A 96 -5.95 -0.08 -12.34
C LYS A 96 -6.61 -0.47 -13.66
N ASP A 97 -7.69 0.19 -14.05
CA ASP A 97 -8.46 -0.15 -15.25
C ASP A 97 -7.76 0.30 -16.54
N TYR A 98 -6.67 1.05 -16.42
CA TYR A 98 -5.84 1.54 -17.52
C TYR A 98 -4.48 0.85 -17.59
N MET A 99 -4.23 -0.13 -16.72
CA MET A 99 -2.95 -0.84 -16.66
C MET A 99 -2.95 -2.09 -17.55
N SER A 100 -1.79 -2.42 -18.09
CA SER A 100 -1.51 -3.76 -18.60
C SER A 100 -1.62 -4.79 -17.49
N ARG A 101 -1.62 -6.07 -17.85
CA ARG A 101 -1.65 -7.15 -16.86
C ARG A 101 -0.42 -7.11 -15.94
N GLU A 102 0.73 -6.81 -16.52
CA GLU A 102 2.02 -6.70 -15.86
C GLU A 102 2.04 -5.51 -14.89
N ASP A 103 1.65 -4.31 -15.36
CA ASP A 103 1.60 -3.11 -14.53
C ASP A 103 0.53 -3.23 -13.42
N PHE A 104 -0.62 -3.83 -13.71
CA PHE A 104 -1.66 -4.07 -12.69
C PHE A 104 -1.10 -4.88 -11.53
N ALA A 105 -0.43 -6.01 -11.83
CA ALA A 105 0.14 -6.86 -10.80
C ALA A 105 1.30 -6.17 -10.07
N TYR A 106 2.17 -5.47 -10.81
CA TYR A 106 3.31 -4.75 -10.24
C TYR A 106 2.85 -3.67 -9.26
N TYR A 107 1.99 -2.74 -9.70
CA TYR A 107 1.56 -1.62 -8.86
C TYR A 107 0.58 -2.04 -7.76
N LEU A 108 -0.21 -3.11 -7.93
CA LEU A 108 -0.98 -3.67 -6.81
C LEU A 108 -0.05 -4.10 -5.67
N LYS A 109 0.98 -4.91 -5.99
CA LYS A 109 1.93 -5.39 -4.98
C LYS A 109 2.67 -4.24 -4.31
N HIS A 110 3.22 -3.32 -5.09
CA HIS A 110 4.02 -2.23 -4.51
C HIS A 110 3.15 -1.29 -3.69
N SER A 111 1.91 -1.00 -4.12
CA SER A 111 1.00 -0.16 -3.34
C SER A 111 0.63 -0.82 -2.01
N TRP A 112 0.46 -2.15 -2.00
CA TRP A 112 0.26 -2.92 -0.76
C TRP A 112 1.46 -2.86 0.18
N LEU A 113 2.69 -3.02 -0.36
CA LEU A 113 3.91 -3.06 0.46
C LEU A 113 4.36 -1.68 0.95
N ASP A 114 4.12 -0.64 0.16
CA ASP A 114 4.60 0.71 0.46
C ASP A 114 3.80 1.37 1.59
N GLU A 115 2.49 1.10 1.67
CA GLU A 115 1.65 1.61 2.75
C GLU A 115 2.00 1.01 4.11
N GLU A 116 1.98 1.84 5.16
CA GLU A 116 2.27 1.39 6.53
C GLU A 116 1.17 0.45 7.08
N ASP A 117 -0.08 0.68 6.67
CA ASP A 117 -1.23 -0.10 7.12
C ASP A 117 -2.30 -0.28 6.03
N PRO A 118 -2.01 -1.03 4.96
CA PRO A 118 -2.94 -1.23 3.86
C PRO A 118 -4.21 -1.99 4.29
N ASN A 119 -4.24 -2.56 5.49
CA ASN A 119 -5.43 -3.21 6.05
C ASN A 119 -6.44 -2.21 6.65
N GLN A 120 -6.03 -0.96 6.82
CA GLN A 120 -6.80 0.14 7.39
C GLN A 120 -6.74 1.39 6.50
N ASP A 121 -6.47 1.22 5.21
CA ASP A 121 -6.55 2.31 4.24
C ASP A 121 -7.95 2.97 4.31
N PRO A 122 -8.02 4.32 4.38
CA PRO A 122 -9.29 5.02 4.56
C PRO A 122 -10.18 5.05 3.31
N THR A 123 -9.66 4.68 2.13
CA THR A 123 -10.31 4.80 0.83
C THR A 123 -10.62 3.45 0.18
N VAL A 124 -9.70 2.48 0.30
CA VAL A 124 -9.75 1.17 -0.34
C VAL A 124 -9.92 0.10 0.73
N ASP A 125 -11.10 -0.53 0.77
CA ASP A 125 -11.35 -1.56 1.77
C ASP A 125 -10.68 -2.91 1.44
N ARG A 126 -10.61 -3.79 2.44
CA ARG A 126 -9.97 -5.11 2.28
C ARG A 126 -10.68 -5.99 1.27
N GLU A 127 -12.00 -5.88 1.15
CA GLU A 127 -12.80 -6.61 0.17
C GLU A 127 -12.41 -6.23 -1.27
N GLU A 128 -12.18 -4.95 -1.54
CA GLU A 128 -11.65 -4.43 -2.80
C GLU A 128 -10.22 -4.92 -3.05
N VAL A 129 -9.34 -4.82 -2.06
CA VAL A 129 -7.96 -5.34 -2.18
C VAL A 129 -7.97 -6.83 -2.54
N LEU A 130 -8.81 -7.64 -1.87
CA LEU A 130 -8.96 -9.06 -2.20
C LEU A 130 -9.44 -9.29 -3.63
N ARG A 131 -10.36 -8.45 -4.13
CA ARG A 131 -10.78 -8.52 -5.54
C ARG A 131 -9.60 -8.26 -6.48
N TYR A 132 -8.75 -7.28 -6.17
CA TYR A 132 -7.59 -6.97 -6.99
C TYR A 132 -6.56 -8.11 -6.99
N PHE A 133 -6.25 -8.67 -5.83
CA PHE A 133 -5.34 -9.82 -5.75
C PHE A 133 -5.88 -11.08 -6.44
N ARG A 134 -7.20 -11.30 -6.44
CA ARG A 134 -7.82 -12.38 -7.23
C ARG A 134 -7.75 -12.14 -8.73
N GLN A 135 -7.78 -10.88 -9.17
CA GLN A 135 -7.71 -10.50 -10.58
C GLN A 135 -6.27 -10.53 -11.12
N ALA A 136 -5.27 -10.23 -10.28
CA ALA A 136 -3.87 -10.18 -10.69
C ALA A 136 -3.36 -11.52 -11.24
N ASP A 137 -2.58 -11.48 -12.33
CA ASP A 137 -1.86 -12.67 -12.81
C ASP A 137 -0.72 -12.97 -11.83
N LYS A 138 -0.80 -14.11 -11.16
CA LYS A 138 0.18 -14.58 -10.16
C LYS A 138 1.61 -14.59 -10.68
N ARG A 139 1.83 -14.83 -11.98
CA ARG A 139 3.16 -14.86 -12.61
C ARG A 139 3.75 -13.47 -12.79
N CYS A 140 2.92 -12.43 -12.82
CA CYS A 140 3.34 -11.03 -12.85
C CYS A 140 3.46 -10.46 -11.43
N LEU A 141 2.61 -10.94 -10.51
CA LEU A 141 2.56 -10.47 -9.12
C LEU A 141 3.76 -10.95 -8.31
N MET A 142 4.06 -12.25 -8.39
CA MET A 142 5.12 -12.90 -7.61
C MET A 142 6.37 -13.05 -8.47
N ASN A 143 7.53 -12.79 -7.87
CA ASN A 143 8.80 -13.12 -8.49
C ASN A 143 8.94 -14.66 -8.63
N PRO A 144 9.93 -15.18 -9.38
CA PRO A 144 10.06 -16.62 -9.59
C PRO A 144 10.21 -17.47 -8.31
N SER A 145 10.95 -17.01 -7.29
CA SER A 145 11.10 -17.73 -6.03
C SER A 145 9.81 -17.75 -5.22
N ASP A 146 9.11 -16.62 -5.16
CA ASP A 146 7.87 -16.47 -4.41
C ASP A 146 6.76 -17.33 -5.05
N LEU A 147 6.70 -17.34 -6.38
CA LEU A 147 5.76 -18.18 -7.13
C LEU A 147 6.07 -19.67 -6.90
N ALA A 148 7.34 -20.07 -6.91
CA ALA A 148 7.73 -21.45 -6.65
C ALA A 148 7.36 -21.88 -5.22
N TYR A 149 7.59 -21.03 -4.22
CA TYR A 149 7.16 -21.27 -2.85
C TYR A 149 5.63 -21.41 -2.77
N TYR A 150 4.89 -20.45 -3.33
CA TYR A 150 3.43 -20.47 -3.41
C TYR A 150 2.91 -21.78 -4.05
N GLN A 151 3.52 -22.21 -5.15
CA GLN A 151 3.15 -23.44 -5.85
C GLN A 151 3.42 -24.70 -5.03
N ASN A 152 4.43 -24.69 -4.17
CA ASN A 152 4.76 -25.82 -3.29
C ASN A 152 4.02 -25.81 -1.94
N LEU A 153 3.25 -24.77 -1.63
CA LEU A 153 2.39 -24.77 -0.44
C LEU A 153 1.48 -26.01 -0.42
N PRO A 154 1.28 -26.65 0.75
CA PRO A 154 0.37 -27.77 0.89
C PRO A 154 -1.09 -27.33 0.67
N HIS A 155 -2.00 -28.29 0.46
CA HIS A 155 -3.44 -28.02 0.23
C HIS A 155 -4.09 -27.26 1.39
N THR A 156 -3.63 -27.54 2.61
CA THR A 156 -4.00 -26.87 3.85
C THR A 156 -2.74 -26.58 4.65
N LEU A 157 -2.68 -25.42 5.29
CA LEU A 157 -1.55 -25.00 6.12
C LEU A 157 -2.03 -24.21 7.33
N THR A 158 -1.28 -24.32 8.42
CA THR A 158 -1.39 -23.43 9.57
C THR A 158 -0.69 -22.11 9.24
N ILE A 159 -1.35 -21.00 9.53
CA ILE A 159 -0.82 -19.66 9.35
C ILE A 159 -0.96 -18.87 10.64
N TYR A 160 -0.17 -17.82 10.75
CA TYR A 160 -0.05 -16.95 11.91
C TYR A 160 -0.14 -15.48 11.49
N ARG A 161 -0.66 -14.64 12.38
CA ARG A 161 -0.68 -13.20 12.23
C ARG A 161 -0.31 -12.54 13.54
N GLY A 162 0.72 -11.71 13.50
CA GLY A 162 1.01 -10.75 14.56
C GLY A 162 0.13 -9.53 14.40
N VAL A 163 -0.65 -9.19 15.41
CA VAL A 163 -1.48 -7.99 15.46
C VAL A 163 -0.89 -7.06 16.50
N SER A 164 -0.15 -6.04 16.06
CA SER A 164 0.30 -4.95 16.93
C SER A 164 -0.89 -4.18 17.52
N PRO A 165 -0.70 -3.43 18.61
CA PRO A 165 -1.73 -2.53 19.12
C PRO A 165 -2.29 -1.61 18.01
N HIS A 166 -3.59 -1.36 18.04
CA HIS A 166 -4.34 -0.54 17.08
C HIS A 166 -4.41 -1.06 15.63
N ARG A 167 -3.81 -2.21 15.32
CA ARG A 167 -3.89 -2.83 13.99
C ARG A 167 -5.14 -3.67 13.80
N ALA A 168 -5.56 -3.82 12.56
CA ALA A 168 -6.71 -4.63 12.18
C ALA A 168 -6.48 -6.10 12.54
N LYS A 169 -7.33 -6.63 13.42
CA LYS A 169 -7.33 -8.04 13.83
C LYS A 169 -7.48 -8.98 12.62
N TYR A 170 -8.44 -8.67 11.75
CA TYR A 170 -8.78 -9.47 10.56
C TYR A 170 -8.08 -8.94 9.30
N GLY A 171 -6.77 -8.73 9.35
CA GLY A 171 -6.00 -8.30 8.16
C GLY A 171 -5.76 -9.43 7.15
N LEU A 172 -5.34 -9.06 5.95
CA LEU A 172 -5.05 -9.96 4.83
C LEU A 172 -3.63 -10.52 4.88
N SER A 173 -2.72 -9.86 5.61
CA SER A 173 -1.31 -10.25 5.76
C SER A 173 -1.14 -11.31 6.86
N TRP A 174 -0.67 -12.49 6.48
CA TRP A 174 -0.40 -13.63 7.36
C TRP A 174 0.95 -14.25 7.00
N THR A 175 1.42 -15.24 7.75
CA THR A 175 2.64 -15.97 7.42
C THR A 175 2.55 -17.42 7.90
N ALA A 176 3.30 -18.33 7.28
CA ALA A 176 3.47 -19.69 7.81
C ALA A 176 4.58 -19.76 8.90
N ASP A 177 5.34 -18.68 9.08
CA ASP A 177 6.40 -18.55 10.08
C ASP A 177 5.85 -17.92 11.37
N GLN A 178 5.78 -18.71 12.43
CA GLN A 178 5.28 -18.26 13.72
C GLN A 178 6.18 -17.20 14.39
N ASP A 179 7.50 -17.28 14.20
CA ASP A 179 8.46 -16.33 14.78
C ASP A 179 8.33 -14.96 14.10
N MET A 180 8.12 -14.96 12.78
CA MET A 180 7.81 -13.73 12.04
C MET A 180 6.51 -13.08 12.53
N ALA A 181 5.44 -13.87 12.71
CA ALA A 181 4.20 -13.35 13.28
C ALA A 181 4.38 -12.85 14.73
N MET A 182 5.21 -13.51 15.54
CA MET A 182 5.54 -13.05 16.90
C MET A 182 6.28 -11.70 16.88
N TRP A 183 7.18 -11.48 15.92
CA TRP A 183 7.85 -10.20 15.76
C TRP A 183 6.85 -9.08 15.43
N PHE A 184 5.93 -9.30 14.49
CA PHE A 184 4.87 -8.32 14.17
C PHE A 184 3.95 -8.04 15.35
N LYS A 185 3.58 -9.06 16.13
CA LYS A 185 2.80 -8.87 17.37
C LYS A 185 3.48 -7.85 18.30
N LYS A 186 4.78 -8.02 18.54
CA LYS A 186 5.57 -7.22 19.48
C LYS A 186 5.93 -5.84 18.93
N ARG A 187 5.90 -5.67 17.61
CA ARG A 187 6.16 -4.39 16.96
C ARG A 187 5.15 -3.36 17.47
N TYR A 188 5.65 -2.22 17.93
CA TYR A 188 4.85 -1.13 18.53
C TYR A 188 4.17 -1.41 19.89
N GLU A 189 4.52 -2.50 20.59
CA GLU A 189 4.08 -2.66 21.98
C GLU A 189 4.68 -1.54 22.86
N SER A 190 3.83 -0.63 23.33
CA SER A 190 4.16 0.41 24.31
C SER A 190 3.01 0.53 25.31
N GLY A 191 3.09 -0.24 26.40
CA GLY A 191 2.03 -0.31 27.42
C GLY A 191 0.78 -1.11 27.02
N SER A 192 0.55 -1.37 25.73
CA SER A 192 -0.49 -2.29 25.23
C SER A 192 0.14 -3.48 24.52
N GLN A 193 -0.37 -4.68 24.79
CA GLN A 193 0.12 -5.92 24.18
C GLN A 193 -0.58 -6.21 22.86
N GLY A 194 0.18 -6.68 21.88
CA GLY A 194 -0.36 -7.22 20.64
C GLY A 194 -0.96 -8.61 20.82
N GLN A 195 -1.54 -9.16 19.76
CA GLN A 195 -2.09 -10.51 19.72
C GLN A 195 -1.37 -11.37 18.70
N LEU A 196 -1.03 -12.60 19.07
CA LEU A 196 -0.63 -13.62 18.10
C LEU A 196 -1.86 -14.45 17.78
N LEU A 197 -2.24 -14.48 16.50
CA LEU A 197 -3.38 -15.23 16.01
C LEU A 197 -2.91 -16.39 15.14
N THR A 198 -3.69 -17.46 15.10
CA THR A 198 -3.47 -18.60 14.22
C THR A 198 -4.78 -19.06 13.58
N ALA A 199 -4.67 -19.67 12.40
CA ALA A 199 -5.77 -20.32 11.71
C ALA A 199 -5.22 -21.43 10.79
N VAL A 200 -6.09 -22.38 10.42
CA VAL A 200 -5.82 -23.31 9.32
C VAL A 200 -6.54 -22.80 8.08
N ILE A 201 -5.81 -22.65 6.97
CA ILE A 201 -6.36 -22.16 5.70
C ILE A 201 -6.16 -23.19 4.59
N SER A 202 -7.11 -23.26 3.65
CA SER A 202 -6.90 -23.95 2.38
C SER A 202 -6.16 -23.06 1.40
N LYS A 203 -5.15 -23.60 0.70
CA LYS A 203 -4.34 -22.89 -0.30
C LYS A 203 -5.16 -22.11 -1.33
N LYS A 204 -6.37 -22.57 -1.69
CA LYS A 204 -7.27 -21.86 -2.61
C LYS A 204 -7.68 -20.45 -2.14
N HIS A 205 -7.54 -20.18 -0.84
CA HIS A 205 -7.80 -18.89 -0.20
C HIS A 205 -6.53 -18.07 0.06
N VAL A 206 -5.36 -18.59 -0.30
CA VAL A 206 -4.10 -17.83 -0.35
C VAL A 206 -3.97 -17.23 -1.75
N LEU A 207 -3.92 -15.91 -1.83
CA LEU A 207 -3.92 -15.16 -3.08
C LEU A 207 -2.50 -14.89 -3.60
N ALA A 208 -1.55 -14.64 -2.70
CA ALA A 208 -0.16 -14.40 -3.05
C ALA A 208 0.76 -14.82 -1.90
N TYR A 209 2.03 -15.05 -2.23
CA TYR A 209 3.15 -15.07 -1.30
C TYR A 209 4.15 -13.99 -1.74
N ILE A 210 4.65 -13.19 -0.80
CA ILE A 210 5.55 -12.06 -1.08
C ILE A 210 6.68 -12.11 -0.05
N ASP A 211 7.93 -12.15 -0.52
CA ASP A 211 9.10 -12.20 0.36
C ASP A 211 10.17 -11.13 0.08
N GLU A 212 9.75 -9.94 -0.36
CA GLU A 212 10.69 -8.87 -0.72
C GLU A 212 11.38 -8.20 0.49
N ARG A 213 10.81 -8.32 1.69
CA ARG A 213 11.32 -7.74 2.93
C ARG A 213 11.70 -8.79 3.99
N ASN A 214 11.87 -10.04 3.56
CA ASN A 214 12.04 -11.20 4.45
C ASN A 214 10.89 -11.31 5.47
N GLU A 215 9.67 -11.00 5.04
CA GLU A 215 8.46 -11.01 5.87
C GLU A 215 7.62 -12.29 5.67
N HIS A 216 7.96 -13.11 4.66
CA HIS A 216 7.32 -14.39 4.38
C HIS A 216 5.79 -14.25 4.31
N GLU A 217 5.33 -13.18 3.65
CA GLU A 217 3.95 -12.72 3.71
C GLU A 217 3.06 -13.58 2.80
N LEU A 218 1.97 -14.08 3.36
CA LEU A 218 0.84 -14.69 2.66
C LEU A 218 -0.32 -13.69 2.65
N ILE A 219 -0.74 -13.27 1.45
CA ILE A 219 -1.98 -12.51 1.28
C ILE A 219 -3.13 -13.49 1.23
N VAL A 220 -4.03 -13.43 2.21
CA VAL A 220 -5.12 -14.40 2.37
C VAL A 220 -6.49 -13.74 2.35
N ASP A 221 -7.47 -14.48 1.84
CA ASP A 221 -8.89 -14.16 1.98
C ASP A 221 -9.36 -14.42 3.41
N VAL A 222 -9.11 -13.45 4.29
CA VAL A 222 -9.39 -13.54 5.72
C VAL A 222 -10.86 -13.87 6.01
N PHE A 223 -11.79 -13.41 5.17
CA PHE A 223 -13.23 -13.65 5.32
C PHE A 223 -13.63 -15.12 5.17
N LYS A 224 -12.75 -15.97 4.61
CA LYS A 224 -12.97 -17.43 4.52
C LYS A 224 -12.48 -18.20 5.74
N ILE A 225 -11.74 -17.55 6.63
CA ILE A 225 -11.16 -18.17 7.82
C ILE A 225 -11.55 -17.47 9.12
N GLN A 226 -12.33 -16.38 9.09
CA GLN A 226 -12.66 -15.57 10.28
C GLN A 226 -13.16 -16.38 11.49
N SER A 227 -14.03 -17.38 11.26
CA SER A 227 -14.57 -18.24 12.32
C SER A 227 -13.58 -19.29 12.84
N GLN A 228 -12.39 -19.38 12.24
CA GLN A 228 -11.32 -20.33 12.54
C GLN A 228 -10.05 -19.63 13.05
N ILE A 229 -10.13 -18.33 13.35
CA ILE A 229 -9.02 -17.55 13.90
C ILE A 229 -9.09 -17.60 15.43
N TYR A 230 -8.00 -18.08 16.04
CA TYR A 230 -7.86 -18.19 17.50
C TYR A 230 -6.56 -17.55 17.97
N PRO A 231 -6.50 -17.01 19.21
CA PRO A 231 -5.24 -16.63 19.82
C PRO A 231 -4.33 -17.85 20.01
N VAL A 232 -3.02 -17.66 19.79
CA VAL A 232 -2.01 -18.63 20.21
C VAL A 232 -1.78 -18.43 21.71
N THR A 233 -2.05 -19.47 22.50
CA THR A 233 -1.82 -19.51 23.96
C THR A 233 -0.36 -19.74 24.30
#